data_AF-A0AAD9MV32-F1
#
_entry.id   AF-A0AAD9MV32-F1
#
_cell.length_a   1.000
_cell.length_b   1.000
_cell.length_c   1.000
_cell.angle_alpha   90.00
_cell.angle_beta   90.00
_cell.angle_gamma   90.00
#
_symmetry.space_group_name_H-M   'P 1'
#
loop_
_entity.id
_entity.type
_entity.pdbx_description
1 polymer ?
#
loop_
_entity_poly.entity_id
_entity_poly.type
_entity_poly.pdbx_seq_one_letter_code
_entity_poly.pdbx_strand_id
1 'polypeptide(L)'
;MSTGLIVDPFSKKDWYDVKAPCMFNKRQIGKTLVTRTIGTSRKFRLIAEEVQGRHVLTNFHGMNLTTDKLRSMVKKWQTLIEANIDIKTTDGYLLRLFCIGFTNKRQNQIKKTFYAQSEQVRNIRRKMVDIMAREVSSNDLKELVNKL
;
A
#
# COMPACT_ATOMS: atom_id res chain seq x y z
N MET A 1 -35.42 -36.45 26.83
CA MET A 1 -34.52 -35.28 26.71
C MET A 1 -33.31 -35.70 25.88
N SER A 2 -33.35 -35.48 24.56
CA SER A 2 -32.25 -35.82 23.67
C SER A 2 -31.12 -34.80 23.85
N THR A 3 -30.00 -35.24 24.42
CA THR A 3 -28.76 -34.48 24.46
C THR A 3 -28.23 -34.31 23.04
N GLY A 4 -28.55 -33.19 22.40
CA GLY A 4 -27.91 -32.82 21.14
C GLY A 4 -26.41 -32.70 21.38
N LEU A 5 -25.63 -33.67 20.87
CA LEU A 5 -24.17 -33.61 20.94
C LEU A 5 -23.73 -32.29 20.31
N ILE A 6 -23.06 -31.46 21.10
CA ILE A 6 -22.50 -30.19 20.65
C ILE A 6 -21.39 -30.54 19.65
N VAL A 7 -21.67 -30.38 18.35
CA VAL A 7 -20.71 -30.59 17.26
C VAL A 7 -19.84 -29.34 17.13
N ASP A 8 -18.52 -29.52 17.15
CA ASP A 8 -17.57 -28.43 16.95
C ASP A 8 -17.83 -27.68 15.62
N PRO A 9 -18.07 -26.36 15.65
CA PRO A 9 -18.33 -25.56 14.46
C PRO A 9 -17.21 -25.58 13.41
N PHE A 10 -15.97 -25.95 13.78
CA PHE A 10 -14.84 -26.03 12.85
C PHE A 10 -14.82 -27.34 12.04
N SER A 11 -15.43 -28.42 12.54
CA SER A 11 -15.48 -29.72 11.84
C SER A 11 -16.23 -29.69 10.50
N LYS A 12 -16.98 -28.61 10.22
CA LYS A 12 -17.70 -28.40 8.95
C LYS A 12 -16.98 -27.46 7.97
N LYS A 13 -15.77 -26.98 8.30
CA LYS A 13 -15.05 -25.96 7.51
C LYS A 13 -13.88 -26.57 6.76
N ASP A 14 -13.75 -26.19 5.49
CA ASP A 14 -12.61 -26.56 4.64
C ASP A 14 -11.63 -25.40 4.47
N TRP A 15 -10.35 -25.74 4.28
CA TRP A 15 -9.26 -24.79 4.05
C TRP A 15 -9.11 -24.47 2.57
N TYR A 16 -8.98 -23.19 2.26
CA TYR A 16 -8.68 -22.69 0.92
C TYR A 16 -7.28 -22.06 0.87
N ASP A 17 -6.62 -22.19 -0.28
CA ASP A 17 -5.32 -21.58 -0.54
C ASP A 17 -5.49 -20.21 -1.21
N VAL A 18 -4.99 -19.15 -0.56
CA VAL A 18 -5.06 -17.79 -1.11
C VAL A 18 -3.86 -17.53 -2.02
N LYS A 19 -4.16 -17.16 -3.28
CA LYS A 19 -3.16 -16.85 -4.31
C LYS A 19 -3.07 -15.35 -4.57
N ALA A 20 -1.85 -14.83 -4.56
CA ALA A 20 -1.54 -13.47 -4.97
C ALA A 20 -1.61 -13.32 -6.51
N PRO A 21 -1.93 -12.12 -7.02
CA PRO A 21 -1.95 -11.86 -8.45
C PRO A 21 -0.54 -11.93 -9.06
N CYS A 22 -0.47 -12.04 -10.39
CA CYS A 22 0.78 -12.26 -11.14
C CYS A 22 1.82 -11.14 -11.03
N MET A 23 1.47 -10.00 -10.42
CA MET A 23 2.36 -8.88 -10.12
C MET A 23 3.38 -9.20 -9.02
N PHE A 24 3.17 -10.26 -8.23
CA PHE A 24 4.05 -10.63 -7.13
C PHE A 24 4.83 -11.93 -7.42
N ASN A 25 6.14 -11.93 -7.10
CA ASN A 25 7.01 -13.09 -7.26
C ASN A 25 6.54 -14.31 -6.41
N LYS A 26 6.04 -14.05 -5.20
CA LYS A 26 5.49 -15.09 -4.31
C LYS A 26 3.97 -15.15 -4.47
N ARG A 27 3.49 -16.19 -5.14
CA ARG A 27 2.06 -16.37 -5.43
C ARG A 27 1.27 -17.06 -4.33
N GLN A 28 1.89 -17.84 -3.46
CA GLN A 28 1.22 -18.45 -2.31
C GLN A 28 1.39 -17.56 -1.09
N ILE A 29 0.28 -17.03 -0.57
CA ILE A 29 0.29 -16.16 0.62
C ILE A 29 0.22 -17.00 1.91
N GLY A 30 -0.50 -18.13 1.86
CA GLY A 30 -0.63 -19.11 2.95
C GLY A 30 -2.07 -19.59 3.17
N LYS A 31 -2.24 -20.46 4.19
CA LYS A 31 -3.54 -20.87 4.78
C LYS A 31 -3.73 -20.06 6.08
N THR A 32 -4.84 -19.35 6.24
CA THR A 32 -4.92 -18.20 7.15
C THR A 32 -4.93 -18.52 8.65
N LEU A 33 -3.83 -18.16 9.34
CA LEU A 33 -3.75 -17.38 10.60
C LEU A 33 -2.50 -16.49 10.44
N VAL A 34 -2.68 -15.16 10.48
CA VAL A 34 -1.72 -14.19 9.91
C VAL A 34 -0.56 -13.86 10.86
N THR A 35 0.68 -14.09 10.42
CA THR A 35 1.91 -13.61 11.07
C THR A 35 2.17 -12.14 10.74
N ARG A 36 2.69 -11.34 11.70
CA ARG A 36 3.23 -10.00 11.42
C ARG A 36 4.39 -10.11 10.42
N THR A 37 4.33 -9.36 9.33
CA THR A 37 5.42 -9.28 8.36
C THR A 37 6.66 -8.68 9.03
N ILE A 38 7.77 -9.42 9.09
CA ILE A 38 9.05 -8.94 9.62
C ILE A 38 9.84 -8.34 8.45
N GLY A 39 10.22 -7.06 8.55
CA GLY A 39 11.27 -6.46 7.71
C GLY A 39 10.83 -5.72 6.44
N THR A 40 9.55 -5.73 6.04
CA THR A 40 9.09 -4.98 4.85
C THR A 40 8.18 -3.82 5.25
N SER A 41 8.58 -2.59 4.90
CA SER A 41 7.84 -1.36 5.28
C SER A 41 6.58 -1.09 4.45
N ARG A 42 6.32 -1.88 3.41
CA ARG A 42 5.15 -1.78 2.53
C ARG A 42 4.18 -2.92 2.84
N LYS A 43 2.91 -2.58 3.06
CA LYS A 43 1.80 -3.49 3.28
C LYS A 43 0.85 -3.41 2.09
N PHE A 44 0.66 -4.53 1.41
CA PHE A 44 -0.31 -4.67 0.32
C PHE A 44 -1.62 -5.24 0.88
N ARG A 45 -2.75 -4.65 0.49
CA ARG A 45 -4.09 -5.17 0.72
C ARG A 45 -4.56 -5.82 -0.58
N LEU A 46 -4.90 -7.09 -0.46
CA LEU A 46 -5.40 -7.90 -1.55
C LEU A 46 -6.85 -8.30 -1.24
N ILE A 47 -7.73 -8.16 -2.22
CA ILE A 47 -9.15 -8.53 -2.11
C ILE A 47 -9.40 -9.83 -2.86
N ALA A 48 -10.22 -10.73 -2.32
CA ALA A 48 -10.63 -11.94 -3.02
C ALA A 48 -11.66 -11.58 -4.10
N GLU A 49 -11.41 -11.98 -5.34
CA GLU A 49 -12.34 -11.75 -6.45
C GLU A 49 -13.02 -13.04 -6.90
N GLU A 50 -12.24 -14.12 -7.05
CA GLU A 50 -12.74 -15.37 -7.62
C GLU A 50 -12.25 -16.58 -6.82
N VAL A 51 -13.09 -17.61 -6.73
CA VAL A 51 -12.72 -18.90 -6.14
C VAL A 51 -12.74 -19.97 -7.22
N GLN A 52 -11.57 -20.56 -7.47
CA GLN A 52 -11.37 -21.64 -8.44
C GLN A 52 -11.01 -22.93 -7.70
N GLY A 53 -11.98 -23.82 -7.55
CA GLY A 53 -11.81 -25.05 -6.77
C GLY A 53 -11.42 -24.72 -5.32
N ARG A 54 -10.22 -25.13 -4.89
CA ARG A 54 -9.68 -24.82 -3.55
C ARG A 54 -8.80 -23.56 -3.49
N HIS A 55 -8.75 -22.78 -4.57
CA HIS A 55 -7.91 -21.59 -4.66
C HIS A 55 -8.73 -20.32 -4.69
N VAL A 56 -8.34 -19.35 -3.86
CA VAL A 56 -8.92 -18.00 -3.88
C VAL A 56 -7.96 -17.08 -4.62
N LEU A 57 -8.40 -16.55 -5.76
CA LEU A 57 -7.68 -15.54 -6.53
C LEU A 57 -7.92 -14.17 -5.92
N THR A 58 -6.84 -13.44 -5.71
CA THR A 58 -6.89 -12.09 -5.15
C THR A 58 -6.41 -11.04 -6.13
N ASN A 59 -6.96 -9.83 -6.03
CA ASN A 59 -6.55 -8.66 -6.78
C ASN A 59 -6.05 -7.56 -5.84
N PHE A 60 -5.33 -6.58 -6.39
CA PHE A 60 -4.81 -5.45 -5.65
C PHE A 60 -5.94 -4.51 -5.24
N HIS A 61 -6.02 -4.20 -3.95
CA HIS A 61 -6.98 -3.24 -3.39
C HIS A 61 -6.31 -1.97 -2.87
N GLY A 62 -5.07 -2.06 -2.40
CA GLY A 62 -4.32 -0.87 -2.00
C GLY A 62 -3.01 -1.18 -1.32
N MET A 63 -2.23 -0.12 -1.06
CA MET A 63 -0.94 -0.21 -0.39
C MET A 63 -0.89 0.82 0.74
N ASN A 64 -0.31 0.44 1.88
CA ASN A 64 0.01 1.33 2.99
C ASN A 64 1.44 1.10 3.47
N LEU A 65 2.06 2.12 4.07
CA LEU A 65 3.31 1.95 4.80
C LEU A 65 3.05 1.41 6.22
N THR A 66 4.05 0.74 6.80
CA THR A 66 4.01 0.33 8.20
C THR A 66 4.06 1.57 9.12
N THR A 67 3.42 1.48 10.28
CA THR A 67 3.32 2.59 11.24
C THR A 67 4.67 2.99 11.81
N ASP A 68 5.54 2.02 12.06
CA ASP A 68 6.95 2.17 12.42
C ASP A 68 7.72 2.96 11.35
N LYS A 69 7.57 2.62 10.06
CA LYS A 69 8.25 3.34 8.99
C LYS A 69 7.77 4.79 8.89
N LEU A 70 6.46 5.02 8.88
CA LEU A 70 5.90 6.38 8.85
C LEU A 70 6.43 7.24 9.99
N ARG A 71 6.39 6.72 11.22
CA ARG A 71 6.91 7.41 12.41
C ARG A 71 8.42 7.66 12.35
N SER A 72 9.19 6.74 11.78
CA SER A 72 10.65 6.91 11.65
C SER A 72 11.05 8.02 10.66
N MET A 73 10.22 8.31 9.67
CA MET A 73 10.49 9.35 8.67
C MET A 73 10.14 10.75 9.18
N VAL A 74 9.10 10.85 10.02
CA VAL A 74 8.67 12.11 10.62
C VAL A 74 9.63 12.49 11.75
N LYS A 75 10.55 13.40 11.46
CA LYS A 75 11.51 13.99 12.41
C LYS A 75 11.27 15.49 12.53
N LYS A 76 11.76 16.09 13.62
CA LYS A 76 11.77 17.55 13.82
C LYS A 76 12.79 18.23 12.91
N TRP A 77 12.68 19.56 12.76
CA TRP A 77 13.63 20.45 12.07
C TRP A 77 13.69 20.32 10.53
N GLN A 78 12.71 19.63 9.96
CA GLN A 78 12.51 19.46 8.52
C GLN A 78 11.07 19.81 8.16
N THR A 79 10.83 20.21 6.92
CA THR A 79 9.48 20.41 6.39
C THR A 79 8.94 19.08 5.85
N LEU A 80 7.73 18.72 6.27
CA LEU A 80 6.93 17.66 5.65
C LEU A 80 6.14 18.26 4.48
N ILE A 81 6.22 17.61 3.32
CA ILE A 81 5.48 17.97 2.12
C ILE A 81 4.60 16.78 1.75
N GLU A 82 3.29 16.94 1.90
CA GLU A 82 2.29 15.95 1.54
C GLU A 82 1.53 16.39 0.28
N ALA A 83 1.17 15.41 -0.55
CA ALA A 83 0.33 15.57 -1.73
C ALA A 83 -0.64 14.39 -1.84
N ASN A 84 -1.86 14.64 -2.30
CA ASN A 84 -2.82 13.62 -2.65
C ASN A 84 -3.48 13.93 -3.98
N ILE A 85 -3.95 12.89 -4.67
CA ILE A 85 -4.71 13.01 -5.90
C ILE A 85 -5.64 11.81 -6.05
N ASP A 86 -6.84 12.08 -6.56
CA ASP A 86 -7.79 11.08 -7.02
C ASP A 86 -7.70 10.98 -8.53
N ILE A 87 -7.41 9.79 -9.05
CA ILE A 87 -7.22 9.60 -10.47
C ILE A 87 -7.74 8.25 -10.93
N LYS A 88 -8.20 8.21 -12.18
CA LYS A 88 -8.67 7.00 -12.85
C LYS A 88 -7.54 6.43 -13.69
N THR A 89 -7.29 5.14 -13.56
CA THR A 89 -6.40 4.38 -14.45
C THR A 89 -7.09 4.10 -15.80
N THR A 90 -6.33 3.64 -16.78
CA THR A 90 -6.82 3.28 -18.13
C THR A 90 -7.84 2.14 -18.12
N ASP A 91 -7.65 1.16 -17.23
CA ASP A 91 -8.56 0.03 -16.99
C ASP A 91 -9.78 0.40 -16.11
N GLY A 92 -9.86 1.65 -15.67
CA GLY A 92 -11.06 2.23 -15.08
C GLY A 92 -11.16 2.19 -13.56
N TYR A 93 -10.11 1.74 -12.85
CA TYR A 93 -10.05 1.83 -11.40
C TYR A 93 -9.85 3.28 -10.95
N LEU A 94 -10.61 3.69 -9.93
CA LEU A 94 -10.43 4.97 -9.26
C LEU A 94 -9.52 4.78 -8.05
N LEU A 95 -8.36 5.43 -8.07
CA LEU A 95 -7.36 5.32 -7.02
C LEU A 95 -7.10 6.69 -6.37
N ARG A 96 -7.00 6.68 -5.03
CA ARG A 96 -6.48 7.81 -4.25
C ARG A 96 -5.03 7.53 -3.88
N LEU A 97 -4.13 8.35 -4.41
CA LEU A 97 -2.71 8.22 -4.17
C LEU A 97 -2.24 9.28 -3.18
N PHE A 98 -1.34 8.87 -2.29
CA PHE A 98 -0.72 9.76 -1.31
C PHE A 98 0.79 9.75 -1.53
N CYS A 99 1.39 10.94 -1.57
CA CYS A 99 2.83 11.12 -1.59
C CYS A 99 3.25 11.94 -0.38
N ILE A 100 4.33 11.50 0.27
CA ILE A 100 4.99 12.23 1.34
C ILE A 100 6.45 12.43 1.00
N GLY A 101 6.94 13.64 1.22
CA GLY A 101 8.34 14.01 1.07
C GLY A 101 8.81 14.82 2.26
N PHE A 102 10.11 14.77 2.51
CA PHE A 102 10.76 15.58 3.54
C PHE A 102 11.88 16.37 2.90
N THR A 103 12.06 17.61 3.33
CA THR A 103 13.29 18.35 3.03
C THR A 103 14.48 17.58 3.61
N ASN A 104 15.65 17.61 2.97
CA ASN A 104 16.85 16.97 3.47
C ASN A 104 17.92 18.01 3.80
N LYS A 105 18.73 17.74 4.83
CA LYS A 105 19.84 18.59 5.22
C LYS A 105 20.98 18.44 4.22
N ARG A 106 21.57 19.54 3.76
CA ARG A 106 22.80 19.48 2.94
C ARG A 106 24.00 19.15 3.84
N GLN A 107 24.98 18.41 3.29
CA GLN A 107 26.15 17.94 4.06
C GLN A 107 26.91 19.10 4.74
N ASN A 108 27.08 20.23 4.05
CA ASN A 108 27.82 21.39 4.56
C ASN A 108 26.93 22.43 5.28
N GLN A 109 25.71 22.08 5.68
CA GLN A 109 24.79 23.01 6.33
C GLN A 109 25.04 23.09 7.84
N ILE A 110 25.42 24.27 8.32
CA ILE A 110 25.66 24.55 9.75
C ILE A 110 24.34 24.59 10.53
N LYS A 111 23.30 25.24 9.98
CA LYS A 111 21.98 25.34 10.62
C LYS A 111 21.38 23.96 10.86
N LYS A 112 20.80 23.76 12.05
CA LYS A 112 20.07 22.52 12.41
C LYS A 112 18.76 22.38 11.64
N THR A 113 18.11 23.49 11.30
CA THR A 113 16.85 23.55 10.56
C THR A 113 17.08 23.65 9.05
N PHE A 114 16.20 22.99 8.30
CA PHE A 114 16.20 22.99 6.84
C PHE A 114 14.77 23.10 6.31
N TYR A 115 14.06 24.14 6.75
CA TYR A 115 12.69 24.40 6.33
C TYR A 115 12.62 24.96 4.90
N ALA A 116 11.67 24.46 4.11
CA ALA A 116 11.32 25.03 2.82
C ALA A 116 10.36 26.20 3.00
N GLN A 117 10.50 27.24 2.16
CA GLN A 117 9.54 28.34 2.12
C GLN A 117 8.18 27.86 1.59
N SER A 118 7.09 28.51 2.01
CA SER A 118 5.73 28.12 1.61
C SER A 118 5.52 28.06 0.10
N GLU A 119 6.15 28.96 -0.65
CA GLU A 119 6.10 28.96 -2.12
C GLU A 119 6.80 27.73 -2.72
N GLN A 120 7.98 27.38 -2.20
CA GLN A 120 8.71 26.18 -2.62
C GLN A 120 7.90 24.92 -2.32
N VAL A 121 7.25 24.84 -1.16
CA VAL A 121 6.36 23.73 -0.79
C VAL A 121 5.21 23.59 -1.79
N ARG A 122 4.58 24.70 -2.18
CA ARG A 122 3.50 24.71 -3.20
C ARG A 122 4.00 24.24 -4.57
N ASN A 123 5.18 24.69 -4.99
CA ASN A 123 5.77 24.31 -6.27
C ASN A 123 6.15 22.81 -6.30
N ILE A 124 6.72 22.29 -5.20
CA ILE A 124 7.03 20.86 -5.06
C ILE A 124 5.75 20.04 -5.07
N ARG A 125 4.71 20.46 -4.33
CA ARG A 125 3.42 19.76 -4.30
C ARG A 125 2.78 19.70 -5.69
N ARG A 126 2.82 20.79 -6.46
CA ARG A 126 2.33 20.80 -7.85
C ARG A 126 3.06 19.76 -8.70
N LYS A 127 4.40 19.77 -8.67
CA LYS A 127 5.21 18.78 -9.40
C LYS A 127 4.94 17.33 -8.97
N MET A 128 4.74 17.08 -7.67
CA MET A 128 4.38 15.75 -7.17
C MET A 128 3.06 15.28 -7.78
N VAL A 129 2.03 16.13 -7.74
CA VAL A 129 0.71 15.85 -8.31
C VAL A 129 0.81 15.64 -9.82
N ASP A 130 1.55 16.48 -10.54
CA ASP A 130 1.70 16.37 -12.00
C ASP A 130 2.37 15.05 -12.43
N ILE A 131 3.40 14.61 -11.71
CA ILE A 131 4.09 13.35 -11.99
C ILE A 131 3.17 12.16 -11.68
N MET A 132 2.50 12.18 -10.53
CA MET A 132 1.54 11.14 -10.15
C MET A 132 0.41 11.03 -11.17
N ALA A 133 -0.13 12.17 -11.61
CA ALA A 133 -1.20 12.21 -12.59
C ALA A 133 -0.76 11.61 -13.93
N ARG A 134 0.44 11.97 -14.39
CA ARG A 134 1.02 11.46 -15.64
C ARG A 134 1.18 9.94 -15.61
N GLU A 135 1.82 9.41 -14.57
CA GLU A 135 2.13 7.98 -14.46
C GLU A 135 0.89 7.10 -14.36
N VAL A 136 -0.20 7.60 -13.77
CA VAL A 136 -1.40 6.79 -13.56
C VAL A 136 -2.36 6.87 -14.74
N SER A 137 -2.42 8.03 -15.41
CA SER A 137 -3.26 8.19 -16.60
C SER A 137 -2.76 7.37 -17.80
N SER A 138 -1.46 7.02 -17.83
CA SER A 138 -0.85 6.28 -18.93
C SER A 138 -0.78 4.77 -18.73
N ASN A 139 -1.07 4.25 -17.54
CA ASN A 139 -0.77 2.87 -17.16
C ASN A 139 -1.99 2.17 -16.54
N ASP A 140 -2.11 0.86 -16.82
CA ASP A 140 -3.07 -0.02 -16.18
C ASP A 140 -2.67 -0.32 -14.72
N LEU A 141 -3.62 -0.83 -13.93
CA LEU A 141 -3.37 -1.18 -12.53
C LEU A 141 -2.19 -2.16 -12.37
N LYS A 142 -2.05 -3.11 -13.30
CA LYS A 142 -0.96 -4.09 -13.28
C LYS A 142 0.42 -3.44 -13.38
N GLU A 143 0.57 -2.49 -14.31
CA GLU A 143 1.83 -1.79 -14.52
C GLU A 143 2.11 -0.82 -13.37
N LEU A 144 1.08 -0.17 -12.86
CA LEU A 144 1.18 0.73 -11.71
C LEU A 144 1.70 -0.01 -10.47
N VAL A 145 1.15 -1.20 -10.17
CA VAL A 145 1.59 -2.00 -9.02
C VAL A 145 3.04 -2.47 -9.16
N ASN A 146 3.50 -2.78 -10.37
CA ASN A 146 4.91 -3.12 -10.60
C ASN A 146 5.87 -1.93 -10.36
N LYS A 147 5.38 -0.69 -10.50
CA LYS A 147 6.15 0.53 -10.22
C LYS A 147 6.19 0.89 -8.73
N LEU A 148 5.35 0.28 -7.88
CA LEU A 148 5.27 0.57 -6.44
C LEU A 148 6.45 -0.03 -5.66
#